data_AF-A0AB37YN62-F1
#
_entry.id   AF-A0AB37YN62-F1
#
_cell.length_a   1.000
_cell.length_b   1.000
_cell.length_c   1.000
_cell.angle_alpha   90.00
_cell.angle_beta   90.00
_cell.angle_gamma   90.00
#
_symmetry.space_group_name_H-M   'P 1'
#
loop_
_entity.id
_entity.type
_entity.pdbx_description
1 polymer ?
#
loop_
_entity_poly.entity_id
_entity_poly.type
_entity_poly.pdbx_seq_one_letter_code
_entity_poly.pdbx_strand_id
1 'polypeptide(L)'
;MRELLLRKKQKELSEYKAMYIIKDYFLLFYQALHKNTQELSKVLLRLFNFLQHNGRKSHRYEKKTVFDILGVVYEYTTSTHQVA
;
A
#
# COMPACT_ATOMS: atom_id res chain seq x y z
N MET A 1 0.28 0.62 2.27
CA MET A 1 -0.84 1.24 1.49
C MET A 1 -1.10 0.56 0.14
N ARG A 2 -0.10 0.33 -0.74
CA ARG A 2 -0.30 -0.33 -2.05
C ARG A 2 -0.95 -1.71 -1.94
N GLU A 3 -0.46 -2.55 -1.04
CA GLU A 3 -1.06 -3.87 -0.80
C GLU A 3 -2.52 -3.78 -0.34
N LEU A 4 -2.81 -2.80 0.51
CA LEU A 4 -4.18 -2.48 0.95
C LEU A 4 -5.08 -2.12 -0.23
N LEU A 5 -4.58 -1.34 -1.20
CA LEU A 5 -5.29 -1.03 -2.45
C LEU A 5 -5.51 -2.27 -3.32
N LEU A 6 -4.52 -3.16 -3.42
CA LEU A 6 -4.65 -4.40 -4.17
C LEU A 6 -5.72 -5.30 -3.52
N ARG A 7 -5.58 -5.61 -2.23
CA ARG A 7 -6.46 -6.55 -1.52
C ARG A 7 -7.89 -6.03 -1.32
N LYS A 8 -8.06 -4.74 -1.02
CA LYS A 8 -9.38 -4.18 -0.67
C LYS A 8 -10.08 -3.45 -1.81
N LYS A 9 -9.33 -2.98 -2.80
CA LYS A 9 -9.87 -2.17 -3.92
C LYS A 9 -9.57 -2.78 -5.29
N GLN A 10 -8.89 -3.93 -5.37
CA GLN A 10 -8.47 -4.56 -6.64
C GLN A 10 -7.70 -3.60 -7.55
N LYS A 11 -6.94 -2.69 -6.94
CA LYS A 11 -6.18 -1.66 -7.66
C LYS A 11 -4.69 -1.86 -7.50
N GLU A 12 -3.98 -1.75 -8.61
CA GLU A 12 -2.53 -1.77 -8.68
C GLU A 12 -1.96 -0.41 -9.04
N LEU A 13 -0.81 -0.13 -8.46
CA LEU A 13 0.01 1.04 -8.72
C LEU A 13 1.47 0.59 -8.72
N SER A 14 2.28 1.06 -9.66
CA SER A 14 3.71 0.74 -9.68
C SER A 14 4.42 1.34 -8.46
N GLU A 15 5.53 0.72 -8.05
CA GLU A 15 6.36 1.20 -6.93
C GLU A 15 6.86 2.60 -7.19
N TYR A 16 7.42 2.81 -8.38
CA TYR A 16 7.92 4.10 -8.81
C TYR A 16 6.86 5.20 -8.72
N LYS A 17 5.65 4.96 -9.25
CA LYS A 17 4.59 5.96 -9.23
C LYS A 17 4.06 6.21 -7.80
N ALA A 18 3.96 5.17 -6.98
CA ALA A 18 3.58 5.34 -5.58
C ALA A 18 4.62 6.16 -4.80
N MET A 19 5.91 5.86 -5.01
CA MET A 19 7.00 6.56 -4.34
C MET A 19 7.07 8.04 -4.76
N TYR A 20 6.87 8.32 -6.05
CA TYR A 20 6.75 9.69 -6.56
C TYR A 20 5.64 10.47 -5.85
N ILE A 21 4.46 9.87 -5.70
CA ILE A 21 3.33 10.48 -4.98
C ILE A 21 3.64 10.68 -3.49
N ILE A 22 4.22 9.68 -2.84
CA ILE A 22 4.51 9.72 -1.39
C ILE A 22 5.54 10.81 -1.06
N LYS A 23 6.52 11.03 -1.96
CA LYS A 23 7.54 12.08 -1.81
C LYS A 23 6.90 13.45 -1.57
N ASP A 24 5.84 13.78 -2.30
CA ASP A 24 5.17 15.08 -2.20
C ASP A 24 4.43 15.26 -0.86
N TYR A 25 4.18 14.17 -0.12
CA TYR A 25 3.50 14.18 1.17
C TYR A 25 4.45 14.29 2.38
N PHE A 26 5.77 14.21 2.20
CA PHE A 26 6.71 14.19 3.33
C PHE A 26 6.60 15.42 4.23
N LEU A 27 6.49 16.62 3.66
CA LEU A 27 6.31 17.84 4.45
C LEU A 27 5.00 17.83 5.24
N LEU A 28 3.91 17.35 4.64
CA LEU A 28 2.61 17.24 5.29
C LEU A 28 2.64 16.24 6.44
N PHE A 29 3.35 15.13 6.28
CA PHE A 29 3.54 14.16 7.35
C PHE A 29 4.33 14.74 8.51
N TYR A 30 5.45 15.41 8.23
CA TYR A 30 6.27 16.06 9.25
C TYR A 30 5.43 17.04 10.07
N GLN A 31 4.67 17.93 9.40
CA GLN A 31 3.80 18.89 10.08
C GLN A 31 2.69 18.21 10.89
N ALA A 32 2.08 17.16 10.37
CA ALA A 32 0.99 16.47 11.05
C ALA A 32 1.45 15.67 12.28
N LEU A 33 2.65 15.08 12.23
CA LEU A 33 3.27 14.37 13.36
C LEU A 33 3.46 15.28 14.59
N HIS A 34 3.76 16.56 14.36
CA HIS A 34 3.95 17.54 15.44
C HIS A 34 2.64 18.17 15.95
N LYS A 35 1.47 17.89 15.33
CA LYS A 35 0.18 18.45 15.75
C LYS A 35 -0.62 17.51 16.64
N ASN A 36 -1.22 16.49 16.04
CA ASN A 36 -2.02 15.48 16.74
C ASN A 36 -2.31 14.29 15.82
N THR A 37 -2.84 13.22 16.40
CA THR A 37 -3.19 11.98 15.68
C THR A 37 -4.30 12.16 14.65
N GLN A 38 -5.20 13.13 14.84
CA GLN A 38 -6.31 13.41 13.93
C GLN A 38 -5.81 14.02 12.61
N GLU A 39 -4.92 15.00 12.68
CA GLU A 39 -4.30 15.62 11.50
C GLU A 39 -3.44 14.61 10.75
N LEU A 40 -2.68 13.77 11.47
CA LEU A 40 -1.94 12.68 10.84
C LEU A 40 -2.88 11.71 10.10
N SER A 41 -4.00 11.35 10.72
CA SER A 41 -5.01 10.49 10.11
C SER A 41 -5.61 11.11 8.85
N LYS A 42 -5.90 12.42 8.85
CA LYS A 42 -6.38 13.14 7.67
C LYS A 42 -5.37 13.11 6.52
N VAL A 43 -4.08 13.33 6.79
CA VAL A 43 -3.02 13.28 5.77
C VAL A 43 -2.89 11.86 5.20
N LEU A 44 -2.90 10.84 6.06
CA LEU A 44 -2.85 9.43 5.64
C LEU A 44 -4.05 9.05 4.75
N LEU A 45 -5.27 9.44 5.14
CA LEU A 45 -6.48 9.19 4.36
C LEU A 45 -6.43 9.90 3.01
N ARG A 46 -5.97 11.16 2.98
CA ARG A 46 -5.82 11.92 1.73
C ARG A 46 -4.81 11.25 0.80
N LEU A 47 -3.66 10.83 1.32
CA LEU A 47 -2.66 10.08 0.54
C LEU A 47 -3.26 8.78 -0.01
N PHE A 48 -3.95 8.01 0.83
CA PHE A 48 -4.57 6.75 0.43
C PHE A 48 -5.56 6.94 -0.72
N ASN A 49 -6.44 7.94 -0.62
CA ASN A 49 -7.41 8.28 -1.66
C ASN A 49 -6.72 8.70 -2.97
N PHE A 50 -5.62 9.46 -2.88
CA PHE A 50 -4.87 9.89 -4.05
C PHE A 50 -4.16 8.74 -4.76
N LEU A 51 -3.55 7.83 -3.99
CA LEU A 51 -2.98 6.57 -4.51
C LEU A 51 -4.07 5.69 -5.13
N GLN A 52 -5.26 5.60 -4.51
CA GLN A 52 -6.40 4.86 -5.04
C GLN A 52 -6.88 5.44 -6.37
N HIS A 53 -6.96 6.77 -6.49
CA HIS A 53 -7.38 7.42 -7.73
C HIS A 53 -6.39 7.15 -8.87
N ASN A 54 -5.10 7.16 -8.56
CA ASN A 54 -4.03 6.90 -9.52
C ASN A 54 -3.80 5.41 -9.83
N GLY A 55 -4.32 4.51 -8.99
CA GLY A 55 -4.27 3.07 -9.19
C GLY A 55 -5.22 2.62 -10.32
N ARG A 56 -4.75 1.65 -11.09
CA ARG A 56 -5.52 1.00 -12.17
C ARG A 56 -6.09 -0.33 -11.68
N LYS A 57 -7.13 -0.84 -12.33
CA LYS A 57 -7.62 -2.20 -12.04
C LYS A 57 -6.46 -3.19 -12.19
N SER A 58 -6.26 -4.01 -11.17
CA SER A 58 -5.22 -5.02 -11.19
C SER A 58 -5.55 -6.09 -12.23
N HIS A 59 -4.57 -6.47 -13.04
CA HIS A 59 -4.64 -7.66 -13.87
C HIS A 59 -4.12 -8.91 -13.15
N ARG A 60 -3.44 -8.73 -12.01
CA ARG A 60 -2.80 -9.80 -11.25
C ARG A 60 -3.64 -10.27 -10.06
N TYR A 61 -4.75 -9.60 -9.73
CA TYR A 61 -5.50 -9.85 -8.49
C TYR A 61 -5.86 -11.33 -8.27
N GLU A 62 -6.26 -12.02 -9.34
CA GLU A 62 -6.60 -13.45 -9.30
C GLU A 62 -5.47 -14.36 -9.83
N LYS A 63 -4.36 -13.78 -10.30
CA LYS A 63 -3.28 -14.53 -10.93
C LYS A 63 -2.25 -14.95 -9.87
N LYS A 64 -1.99 -16.25 -9.82
CA LYS A 64 -0.86 -16.80 -9.08
C LYS A 64 0.45 -16.29 -9.68
N THR A 65 1.37 -15.84 -8.83
CA THR A 65 2.74 -15.55 -9.24
C THR A 65 3.52 -16.84 -9.46
N VAL A 66 4.67 -16.74 -10.11
CA VAL A 66 5.59 -17.89 -10.27
C VAL A 66 5.95 -18.50 -8.91
N PHE A 67 6.12 -17.68 -7.87
CA PHE A 67 6.40 -18.16 -6.52
C PHE A 67 5.23 -18.89 -5.89
N ASP A 68 4.00 -18.41 -6.11
CA ASP A 68 2.78 -19.10 -5.65
C ASP A 68 2.58 -20.45 -6.34
N ILE A 69 3.05 -20.59 -7.59
CA ILE A 69 3.01 -21.85 -8.35
C ILE A 69 4.11 -22.80 -7.86
N LEU A 70 5.32 -22.27 -7.63
CA LEU A 70 6.48 -23.04 -7.18
C LEU A 70 6.44 -23.40 -5.68
N GLY A 71 5.44 -22.90 -4.94
CA GLY A 71 5.32 -23.13 -3.50
C GLY A 71 6.46 -22.50 -2.68
N VAL A 72 7.11 -21.47 -3.22
CA VAL A 72 8.23 -20.79 -2.54
C VAL A 72 7.66 -19.91 -1.45
N VAL A 73 7.82 -20.35 -0.20
CA VAL A 73 7.44 -19.57 0.99
C VAL A 73 8.61 -18.67 1.36
N TYR A 74 8.41 -17.36 1.26
CA TYR A 74 9.37 -16.39 1.80
C TYR A 74 9.24 -16.36 3.34
N GLU A 75 10.35 -16.21 4.06
CA GLU A 75 10.35 -16.08 5.53
C GLU A 75 9.48 -14.91 6.05
N TYR A 76 9.16 -13.95 5.18
CA TYR A 76 8.24 -12.86 5.48
C TYR A 76 6.77 -13.30 5.60
N THR A 77 6.32 -14.31 4.84
CA THR A 77 4.92 -14.78 4.88
C THR A 77 4.67 -15.75 6.04
N THR A 78 5.69 -16.46 6.51
CA THR A 78 5.58 -17.33 7.70
C THR A 78 5.31 -16.55 8.99
N SER A 79 5.85 -15.33 9.15
CA SER A 79 5.60 -14.53 10.36
C SER A 79 4.15 -14.07 10.49
N THR A 80 3.45 -13.85 9.37
CA THR A 80 2.02 -13.49 9.37
C THR A 80 1.07 -14.66 9.64
N HIS A 81 1.51 -15.91 9.47
CA HIS A 81 0.69 -17.10 9.73
C HIS A 81 0.80 -17.63 11.17
N GLN A 82 1.73 -17.11 11.98
CA GLN A 82 1.85 -17.47 13.40
C GLN A 82 0.91 -16.70 14.33
N VAL A 83 0.05 -15.83 13.78
CA VAL A 83 -1.02 -15.17 14.54
C VAL A 83 -2.36 -15.68 14.00
N ALA A 84 -2.72 -16.88 14.43
CA ALA A 84 -4.06 -17.46 14.36
C ALA A 84 -4.33 -18.23 15.66
#